data_AF-A0A946XXY0-F1
#
_entry.id   AF-A0A946XXY0-F1
#
_cell.length_a   1.000
_cell.length_b   1.000
_cell.length_c   1.000
_cell.angle_alpha   90.00
_cell.angle_beta   90.00
_cell.angle_gamma   90.00
#
_symmetry.space_group_name_H-M   'P 1'
#
loop_
_entity.id
_entity.type
_entity.pdbx_description
1 polymer ?
#
loop_
_entity_poly.entity_id
_entity_poly.type
_entity_poly.pdbx_seq_one_letter_code
_entity_poly.pdbx_strand_id
1 'polypeptide(L)'
;MRAIAGSAHGDESRPNSPAARHGCESCHGPGSIHVSRAHGGRGFPPLTTFGRGKNASGRDEQLTACLACHGSGDRDVSQVVFAGSPHDRRTINCSSCHTAHAESDRMRDREGQVSTCSRCHKRQIESHPEFRGRRLDFGAVSCAACHDVHAPLLDPQESIDGEVASE
;
A
#
# COMPACT_ATOMS: atom_id res chain seq x y z
N MET A 1 3.28 6.28 -16.60
CA MET A 1 2.95 7.57 -15.95
C MET A 1 1.56 8.06 -16.29
N ARG A 2 1.13 8.14 -17.57
CA ARG A 2 -0.23 8.60 -17.93
C ARG A 2 -1.38 7.84 -17.25
N ALA A 3 -1.21 6.55 -16.96
CA ALA A 3 -2.23 5.72 -16.32
C ALA A 3 -2.67 6.21 -14.93
N ILE A 4 -1.83 6.97 -14.20
CA ILE A 4 -2.24 7.51 -12.89
C ILE A 4 -3.36 8.55 -13.01
N ALA A 5 -3.46 9.24 -14.15
CA ALA A 5 -4.44 10.30 -14.39
C ALA A 5 -5.89 9.81 -14.29
N GLY A 6 -6.14 8.53 -14.60
CA GLY A 6 -7.47 7.91 -14.45
C GLY A 6 -7.79 7.41 -13.03
N SER A 7 -6.83 7.51 -12.10
CA SER A 7 -6.99 7.03 -10.73
C SER A 7 -7.37 8.15 -9.76
N ALA A 8 -7.81 7.79 -8.55
CA ALA A 8 -8.06 8.77 -7.48
C ALA A 8 -6.82 9.61 -7.11
N HIS A 9 -5.61 9.14 -7.43
CA HIS A 9 -4.39 9.92 -7.20
C HIS A 9 -4.14 10.97 -8.28
N GLY A 10 -4.63 10.73 -9.49
CA GLY A 10 -4.51 11.61 -10.66
C GLY A 10 -5.64 12.63 -10.80
N ASP A 11 -6.66 12.55 -9.94
CA ASP A 11 -7.87 13.37 -10.01
C ASP A 11 -7.65 14.74 -9.36
N GLU A 12 -7.47 15.78 -10.18
CA GLU A 12 -7.30 17.16 -9.72
C GLU A 12 -8.54 17.74 -9.03
N SER A 13 -9.74 17.16 -9.24
CA SER A 13 -10.96 17.62 -8.59
C SER A 13 -11.05 17.24 -7.12
N ARG A 14 -10.20 16.30 -6.67
CA ARG A 14 -10.09 15.87 -5.27
C ARG A 14 -8.99 16.68 -4.56
N PRO A 15 -9.31 17.56 -3.61
CA PRO A 15 -8.33 18.47 -2.99
C PRO A 15 -7.16 17.77 -2.29
N ASN A 16 -7.38 16.53 -1.83
CA ASN A 16 -6.38 15.73 -1.12
C ASN A 16 -5.62 14.75 -2.03
N SER A 17 -5.87 14.76 -3.35
CA SER A 17 -5.12 13.92 -4.27
C SER A 17 -3.70 14.47 -4.50
N PRO A 18 -2.72 13.60 -4.81
CA PRO A 18 -1.42 13.99 -5.31
C PRO A 18 -1.51 15.01 -6.45
N ALA A 19 -2.37 14.78 -7.46
CA ALA A 19 -2.54 15.67 -8.60
C ALA A 19 -2.95 17.10 -8.21
N ALA A 20 -3.87 17.25 -7.25
CA ALA A 20 -4.32 18.56 -6.77
C ALA A 20 -3.31 19.28 -5.86
N ARG A 21 -2.34 18.55 -5.28
CA ARG A 21 -1.34 19.09 -4.36
C ARG A 21 -0.03 19.44 -5.06
N HIS A 22 0.89 18.48 -5.17
CA HIS A 22 2.22 18.70 -5.77
C HIS A 22 2.46 17.79 -6.99
N GLY A 23 1.39 17.22 -7.56
CA GLY A 23 1.45 16.31 -8.70
C GLY A 23 2.38 15.13 -8.44
N CYS A 24 3.32 14.91 -9.37
CA CYS A 24 4.32 13.85 -9.27
C CYS A 24 5.18 13.97 -8.01
N GLU A 25 5.44 15.19 -7.53
CA GLU A 25 6.32 15.46 -6.40
C GLU A 25 5.72 14.99 -5.07
N SER A 26 4.40 14.83 -5.01
CA SER A 26 3.71 14.27 -3.82
C SER A 26 4.16 12.85 -3.48
N CYS A 27 4.68 12.08 -4.45
CA CYS A 27 5.17 10.73 -4.22
C CYS A 27 6.65 10.57 -4.55
N HIS A 28 7.17 11.32 -5.53
CA HIS A 28 8.54 11.20 -6.01
C HIS A 28 9.51 12.22 -5.36
N GLY A 29 9.03 13.09 -4.48
CA GLY A 29 9.85 14.15 -3.90
C GLY A 29 10.07 15.32 -4.86
N PRO A 30 10.83 16.35 -4.44
CA PRO A 30 10.90 17.64 -5.14
C PRO A 30 11.66 17.53 -6.48
N GLY A 31 10.93 17.29 -7.58
CA GLY A 31 11.46 17.28 -8.94
C GLY A 31 11.87 18.65 -9.46
N SER A 32 11.17 19.69 -9.04
CA SER A 32 11.36 21.09 -9.38
C SER A 32 12.80 21.59 -9.17
N ILE A 33 13.54 21.05 -8.20
CA ILE A 33 14.95 21.42 -7.95
C ILE A 33 15.90 20.97 -9.06
N HIS A 34 15.52 19.93 -9.82
CA HIS A 34 16.33 19.39 -10.93
C HIS A 34 16.18 20.23 -12.21
N VAL A 35 15.06 20.94 -12.36
CA VAL A 35 14.75 21.79 -13.52
C VAL A 35 15.10 23.26 -13.27
N SER A 36 14.97 23.73 -12.03
CA SER A 36 15.14 25.15 -11.66
C SER A 36 16.59 25.58 -11.46
N ARG A 37 17.54 24.65 -11.28
CA ARG A 37 18.97 24.97 -11.09
C ARG A 37 19.81 24.38 -12.21
N ALA A 38 20.55 25.25 -12.89
CA ALA A 38 21.36 25.01 -14.09
C ALA A 38 22.59 24.10 -13.90
N HIS A 39 22.48 23.04 -13.08
CA HIS A 39 23.56 22.08 -12.82
C HIS A 39 23.34 20.71 -13.49
N GLY A 40 22.32 20.58 -14.34
CA GLY A 40 22.06 19.34 -15.09
C GLY A 40 21.79 18.14 -14.18
N GLY A 41 21.12 18.37 -13.04
CA GLY A 41 20.76 17.32 -12.08
C GLY A 41 21.90 16.81 -11.18
N ARG A 42 23.12 17.34 -11.27
CA ARG A 42 24.24 16.93 -10.39
C ARG A 42 24.15 17.61 -9.02
N GLY A 43 24.25 16.82 -7.95
CA GLY A 43 24.29 17.31 -6.56
C GLY A 43 22.93 17.47 -5.87
N PHE A 44 21.82 17.06 -6.51
CA PHE A 44 20.49 17.02 -5.90
C PHE A 44 20.16 15.61 -5.41
N PRO A 45 19.39 15.48 -4.31
CA PRO A 45 18.88 14.18 -3.88
C PRO A 45 18.06 13.52 -5.00
N PRO A 46 18.23 12.21 -5.25
CA PRO A 46 17.42 11.51 -6.24
C PRO A 46 15.94 11.55 -5.87
N LEU A 47 15.08 11.43 -6.88
CA LEU A 47 13.64 11.26 -6.65
C LEU A 47 13.33 9.93 -5.98
N THR A 48 12.28 9.92 -5.18
CA THR A 48 11.81 8.72 -4.50
C THR A 48 11.50 7.65 -5.53
N THR A 49 12.21 6.53 -5.44
CA THR A 49 12.06 5.40 -6.35
C THR A 49 11.48 4.22 -5.59
N PHE A 50 10.26 3.84 -5.95
CA PHE A 50 9.56 2.73 -5.31
C PHE A 50 10.07 1.37 -5.80
N GLY A 51 10.16 0.41 -4.89
CA GLY A 51 10.55 -0.95 -5.20
C GLY A 51 11.63 -1.48 -4.26
N ARG A 52 12.41 -2.44 -4.75
CA ARG A 52 13.47 -3.12 -4.00
C ARG A 52 14.80 -3.05 -4.74
N GLY A 53 15.89 -3.15 -3.99
CA GLY A 53 17.25 -3.23 -4.52
C GLY A 53 17.98 -1.91 -4.54
N LYS A 54 19.21 -1.92 -5.08
CA LYS A 54 20.18 -0.83 -4.95
C LYS A 54 19.77 0.53 -5.55
N ASN A 55 18.77 0.54 -6.43
CA ASN A 55 18.30 1.75 -7.11
C ASN A 55 16.98 2.27 -6.52
N ALA A 56 16.41 1.58 -5.53
CA ALA A 56 15.20 2.04 -4.85
C ALA A 56 15.57 2.94 -3.67
N SER A 57 14.69 3.88 -3.34
CA SER A 57 14.80 4.70 -2.14
C SER A 57 14.77 3.86 -0.86
N GLY A 58 15.22 4.45 0.25
CA GLY A 58 15.10 3.85 1.57
C GLY A 58 13.66 3.41 1.87
N ARG A 59 13.50 2.34 2.63
CA ARG A 59 12.17 1.79 2.96
C ARG A 59 11.27 2.85 3.60
N ASP A 60 11.79 3.56 4.59
CA ASP A 60 11.02 4.53 5.35
C ASP A 60 10.57 5.71 4.48
N GLU A 61 11.42 6.13 3.53
CA GLU A 61 11.07 7.14 2.52
C GLU A 61 9.91 6.66 1.64
N GLN A 62 9.97 5.41 1.15
CA GLN A 62 8.89 4.84 0.34
C GLN A 62 7.57 4.71 1.12
N LEU A 63 7.62 4.28 2.39
CA LEU A 63 6.42 4.18 3.23
C LEU A 63 5.83 5.54 3.55
N THR A 64 6.69 6.52 3.87
CA THR A 64 6.28 7.89 4.19
C THR A 64 5.50 8.53 3.04
N ALA A 65 5.94 8.31 1.79
CA ALA A 65 5.23 8.83 0.62
C ALA A 65 3.76 8.38 0.53
N CYS A 66 3.44 7.17 1.01
CA CYS A 66 2.08 6.65 1.06
C CYS A 66 1.34 7.10 2.34
N LEU A 67 2.00 6.94 3.48
CA LEU A 67 1.41 7.14 4.81
C LEU A 67 1.20 8.62 5.15
N ALA A 68 1.87 9.55 4.46
CA ALA A 68 1.59 10.98 4.61
C ALA A 68 0.13 11.34 4.37
N CYS A 69 -0.58 10.59 3.51
CA CYS A 69 -2.02 10.73 3.30
C CYS A 69 -2.79 9.54 3.90
N HIS A 70 -2.39 8.31 3.61
CA HIS A 70 -3.12 7.12 4.05
C HIS A 70 -2.96 6.80 5.54
N GLY A 71 -1.98 7.38 6.25
CA GLY A 71 -1.82 7.23 7.69
C GLY A 71 -2.42 8.38 8.51
N SER A 72 -2.92 9.44 7.85
CA SER A 72 -3.33 10.70 8.50
C SER A 72 -4.67 10.64 9.23
N GLY A 73 -5.57 9.74 8.81
CA GLY A 73 -6.96 9.70 9.28
C GLY A 73 -7.88 10.75 8.65
N ASP A 74 -7.44 11.41 7.57
CA ASP A 74 -8.29 12.30 6.77
C ASP A 74 -9.51 11.56 6.22
N ARG A 75 -10.71 12.12 6.42
CA ARG A 75 -11.99 11.46 6.08
C ARG A 75 -12.16 11.14 4.59
N ASP A 76 -11.45 11.86 3.72
CA ASP A 76 -11.56 11.72 2.26
C ASP A 76 -10.56 10.72 1.68
N VAL A 77 -9.72 10.11 2.52
CA VAL A 77 -8.69 9.15 2.12
C VAL A 77 -8.84 7.87 2.94
N SER A 78 -8.71 6.71 2.31
CA SER A 78 -8.71 5.44 3.03
C SER A 78 -7.54 5.40 4.01
N GLN A 79 -7.86 5.37 5.31
CA GLN A 79 -6.88 5.23 6.37
C GLN A 79 -6.35 3.81 6.43
N VAL A 80 -5.05 3.66 6.65
CA VAL A 80 -4.37 2.39 6.87
C VAL A 80 -3.50 2.48 8.12
N VAL A 81 -3.56 1.45 8.96
CA VAL A 81 -2.61 1.25 10.06
C VAL A 81 -1.68 0.14 9.61
N PHE A 82 -0.50 0.48 9.09
CA PHE A 82 0.43 -0.52 8.54
C PHE A 82 1.54 -0.93 9.52
N ALA A 83 1.95 0.00 10.38
CA ALA A 83 3.03 -0.21 11.33
C ALA A 83 2.71 -1.36 12.28
N GLY A 84 3.66 -2.28 12.46
CA GLY A 84 3.50 -3.44 13.33
C GLY A 84 2.71 -4.60 12.72
N SER A 85 2.19 -4.47 11.49
CA SER A 85 1.53 -5.57 10.77
C SER A 85 2.50 -6.70 10.44
N PRO A 86 2.00 -7.92 10.16
CA PRO A 86 2.87 -9.01 9.71
C PRO A 86 3.70 -8.67 8.46
N HIS A 87 3.14 -7.89 7.54
CA HIS A 87 3.84 -7.47 6.33
C HIS A 87 4.85 -6.35 6.57
N ASP A 88 4.56 -5.42 7.49
CA ASP A 88 5.53 -4.41 7.92
C ASP A 88 6.75 -5.06 8.58
N ARG A 89 6.53 -5.98 9.53
CA ARG A 89 7.59 -6.74 10.21
C ARG A 89 8.45 -7.58 9.26
N ARG A 90 7.91 -7.92 8.09
CA ARG A 90 8.62 -8.65 7.02
C ARG A 90 9.20 -7.72 5.95
N THR A 91 9.35 -6.44 6.27
CA THR A 91 9.94 -5.40 5.42
C THR A 91 9.31 -5.36 4.02
N ILE A 92 8.00 -5.59 3.96
CA ILE A 92 7.20 -5.38 2.74
C ILE A 92 6.88 -3.88 2.61
N ASN A 93 6.89 -3.38 1.38
CA ASN A 93 6.51 -2.00 1.04
C ASN A 93 5.17 -2.02 0.31
N CYS A 94 4.44 -0.90 0.32
CA CYS A 94 3.14 -0.78 -0.33
C CYS A 94 3.21 -1.16 -1.83
N SER A 95 4.27 -0.73 -2.52
CA SER A 95 4.52 -1.01 -3.95
C SER A 95 4.76 -2.48 -4.29
N SER A 96 5.00 -3.35 -3.29
CA SER A 96 5.04 -4.80 -3.51
C SER A 96 3.66 -5.36 -3.89
N CYS A 97 2.58 -4.74 -3.41
CA CYS A 97 1.20 -5.19 -3.61
C CYS A 97 0.38 -4.22 -4.48
N HIS A 98 0.56 -2.93 -4.29
CA HIS A 98 -0.16 -1.90 -5.01
C HIS A 98 0.58 -1.45 -6.26
N THR A 99 -0.15 -0.94 -7.26
CA THR A 99 0.43 -0.34 -8.46
C THR A 99 -0.21 1.02 -8.74
N ALA A 100 0.48 2.10 -8.35
CA ALA A 100 -0.03 3.47 -8.50
C ALA A 100 0.00 3.98 -9.95
N HIS A 101 0.93 3.50 -10.78
CA HIS A 101 0.99 3.82 -12.21
C HIS A 101 0.09 2.89 -13.05
N ALA A 102 -1.14 2.70 -12.61
CA ALA A 102 -2.18 1.95 -13.30
C ALA A 102 -3.52 2.67 -13.14
N GLU A 103 -4.44 2.47 -14.09
CA GLU A 103 -5.79 3.04 -14.01
C GLU A 103 -6.59 2.44 -12.85
N SER A 104 -6.43 1.13 -12.63
CA SER A 104 -6.94 0.42 -11.46
C SER A 104 -5.80 -0.32 -10.75
N ASP A 105 -5.87 -0.35 -9.44
CA ASP A 105 -4.95 -1.10 -8.62
C ASP A 105 -5.34 -2.58 -8.59
N ARG A 106 -4.39 -3.46 -8.90
CA ARG A 106 -4.58 -4.93 -8.91
C ARG A 106 -5.08 -5.49 -7.57
N MET A 107 -4.91 -4.78 -6.45
CA MET A 107 -5.46 -5.22 -5.16
C MET A 107 -6.97 -5.06 -5.06
N ARG A 108 -7.62 -4.37 -6.03
CA ARG A 108 -9.08 -4.27 -6.13
C ARG A 108 -9.71 -5.49 -6.80
N ASP A 109 -8.95 -6.24 -7.59
CA ASP A 109 -9.44 -7.36 -8.38
C ASP A 109 -9.11 -8.70 -7.71
N ARG A 110 -10.04 -9.66 -7.75
CA ARG A 110 -9.85 -11.00 -7.12
C ARG A 110 -8.61 -11.71 -7.66
N GLU A 111 -8.48 -11.75 -8.99
CA GLU A 111 -7.33 -12.39 -9.67
C GLU A 111 -6.01 -11.65 -9.36
N GLY A 112 -6.06 -10.32 -9.31
CA GLY A 112 -4.91 -9.49 -8.94
C GLY A 112 -4.44 -9.77 -7.51
N GLN A 113 -5.36 -9.97 -6.57
CA GLN A 113 -5.05 -10.40 -5.20
C GLN A 113 -4.41 -11.80 -5.20
N VAL A 114 -5.04 -12.81 -5.80
CA VAL A 114 -4.50 -14.19 -5.82
C VAL A 114 -3.10 -14.25 -6.41
N SER A 115 -2.89 -13.62 -7.57
CA SER A 115 -1.58 -13.59 -8.26
C SER A 115 -0.49 -12.86 -7.47
N THR A 116 -0.88 -11.93 -6.59
CA THR A 116 0.05 -11.20 -5.72
C THR A 116 0.36 -11.97 -4.45
N CYS A 117 -0.67 -12.43 -3.75
CA CYS A 117 -0.55 -13.15 -2.49
C CYS A 117 0.18 -14.49 -2.68
N SER A 118 -0.10 -15.21 -3.77
CA SER A 118 0.54 -16.50 -4.10
C SER A 118 2.04 -16.43 -4.36
N ARG A 119 2.62 -15.23 -4.53
CA ARG A 119 4.08 -15.09 -4.64
C ARG A 119 4.79 -15.54 -3.37
N CYS A 120 4.13 -15.38 -2.21
CA CYS A 120 4.66 -15.80 -0.90
C CYS A 120 3.77 -16.85 -0.22
N HIS A 121 2.45 -16.78 -0.37
CA HIS A 121 1.46 -17.60 0.34
C HIS A 121 0.92 -18.77 -0.50
N LYS A 122 1.80 -19.50 -1.20
CA LYS A 122 1.41 -20.61 -2.08
C LYS A 122 0.59 -21.67 -1.36
N ARG A 123 1.09 -22.10 -0.19
CA ARG A 123 0.48 -23.17 0.61
C ARG A 123 -0.92 -22.80 1.12
N GLN A 124 -1.09 -21.56 1.57
CA GLN A 124 -2.35 -21.06 2.14
C GLN A 124 -3.46 -20.94 1.08
N ILE A 125 -3.10 -20.72 -0.18
CA ILE A 125 -4.04 -20.64 -1.31
C ILE A 125 -4.48 -22.04 -1.75
N GLU A 126 -3.60 -23.04 -1.65
CA GLU A 126 -3.93 -24.43 -1.95
C GLU A 126 -4.79 -25.10 -0.86
N SER A 127 -4.55 -24.73 0.40
CA SER A 127 -5.26 -25.25 1.56
C SER A 127 -5.29 -24.21 2.69
N HIS A 128 -6.49 -23.92 3.17
CA HIS A 128 -6.70 -22.99 4.29
C HIS A 128 -7.23 -23.76 5.52
N PRO A 129 -6.62 -23.61 6.71
CA PRO A 129 -6.98 -24.38 7.91
C PRO A 129 -8.48 -24.34 8.26
N GLU A 130 -9.07 -23.15 8.20
CA GLU A 130 -10.50 -22.93 8.51
C GLU A 130 -11.47 -23.67 7.57
N PHE A 131 -11.03 -24.05 6.37
CA PHE A 131 -11.88 -24.69 5.37
C PHE A 131 -11.73 -26.22 5.33
N ARG A 132 -11.00 -26.82 6.28
CA ARG A 132 -10.91 -28.28 6.50
C ARG A 132 -10.71 -29.10 5.21
N GLY A 133 -9.83 -28.63 4.32
CA GLY A 133 -9.50 -29.29 3.05
C GLY A 133 -10.42 -28.97 1.87
N ARG A 134 -11.45 -28.12 2.05
CA ARG A 134 -12.20 -27.54 0.93
C ARG A 134 -11.37 -26.43 0.30
N ARG A 135 -11.34 -26.40 -1.04
CA ARG A 135 -10.70 -25.31 -1.79
C ARG A 135 -11.58 -24.07 -1.75
N LEU A 136 -10.95 -22.92 -1.54
CA LEU A 136 -11.58 -21.61 -1.73
C LEU A 136 -11.79 -21.35 -3.22
N ASP A 137 -12.98 -20.84 -3.57
CA ASP A 137 -13.27 -20.37 -4.92
C ASP A 137 -12.90 -18.89 -5.05
N PHE A 138 -11.67 -18.62 -5.49
CA PHE A 138 -11.19 -17.24 -5.69
C PHE A 138 -11.81 -16.53 -6.91
N GLY A 139 -12.65 -17.22 -7.70
CA GLY A 139 -13.54 -16.56 -8.67
C GLY A 139 -14.68 -15.81 -7.97
N ALA A 140 -15.13 -16.31 -6.82
CA ALA A 140 -16.23 -15.74 -6.04
C ALA A 140 -15.75 -14.84 -4.89
N VAL A 141 -14.66 -15.19 -4.21
CA VAL A 141 -14.17 -14.45 -3.04
C VAL A 141 -12.79 -13.83 -3.25
N SER A 142 -12.54 -12.69 -2.61
CA SER A 142 -11.23 -12.05 -2.58
C SER A 142 -10.51 -12.34 -1.25
N CYS A 143 -9.19 -12.23 -1.20
CA CYS A 143 -8.43 -12.38 0.04
C CYS A 143 -8.84 -11.30 1.06
N ALA A 144 -9.05 -10.07 0.56
CA ALA A 144 -9.46 -8.92 1.35
C ALA A 144 -10.90 -9.02 1.91
N ALA A 145 -11.69 -10.00 1.47
CA ALA A 145 -13.02 -10.24 2.04
C ALA A 145 -12.95 -10.74 3.50
N CYS A 146 -11.83 -11.34 3.91
CA CYS A 146 -11.63 -11.87 5.25
C CYS A 146 -10.35 -11.34 5.93
N HIS A 147 -9.34 -10.93 5.16
CA HIS A 147 -8.06 -10.47 5.71
C HIS A 147 -7.85 -8.97 5.50
N ASP A 148 -7.52 -8.26 6.58
CA ASP A 148 -6.86 -6.97 6.49
C ASP A 148 -5.35 -7.18 6.62
N VAL A 149 -4.64 -6.99 5.50
CA VAL A 149 -3.19 -7.18 5.43
C VAL A 149 -2.40 -5.95 5.87
N HIS A 150 -3.10 -4.83 6.08
CA HIS A 150 -2.51 -3.62 6.62
C HIS A 150 -2.53 -3.67 8.14
N ALA A 151 -3.64 -4.10 8.74
CA ALA A 151 -3.78 -4.11 10.19
C ALA A 151 -2.81 -5.09 10.88
N PRO A 152 -2.40 -4.78 12.12
CA PRO A 152 -1.88 -5.79 13.03
C PRO A 152 -2.86 -6.95 13.17
N LEU A 153 -2.33 -8.16 13.36
CA LEU A 153 -3.18 -9.24 13.85
C LEU A 153 -3.64 -8.83 15.24
N LEU A 154 -4.95 -8.86 15.49
CA LEU A 154 -5.46 -8.79 16.85
C LEU A 154 -4.82 -9.95 17.63
N ASP A 155 -4.20 -9.63 18.75
CA ASP A 155 -3.79 -10.67 19.68
C ASP A 155 -5.06 -11.34 20.20
N PRO A 156 -5.23 -12.67 20.07
CA PRO A 156 -6.35 -13.37 20.70
C PRO A 156 -6.48 -13.08 22.20
N GLN A 157 -5.39 -12.68 22.88
CA GLN A 157 -5.42 -12.33 24.30
C GLN A 157 -5.99 -10.94 24.59
N GLU A 158 -5.97 -9.99 23.66
CA GLU A 158 -6.56 -8.66 23.89
C GLU A 158 -8.09 -8.65 23.75
N SER A 159 -8.66 -9.66 23.07
CA SER A 159 -10.12 -9.82 22.96
C SER A 159 -10.79 -10.46 24.18
N ILE A 160 -10.02 -11.03 25.12
CA ILE A 160 -10.59 -11.65 26.33
C ILE A 160 -10.70 -10.66 27.50
N ASP A 161 -9.79 -9.67 27.56
CA ASP A 161 -9.70 -8.75 28.71
C ASP A 161 -10.63 -7.53 28.55
N GLY A 162 -11.18 -7.30 27.36
CA GLY A 162 -12.10 -6.19 27.07
C GLY A 162 -13.54 -6.36 27.58
N GLU A 163 -13.93 -7.56 28.00
CA GLU A 163 -15.30 -7.87 28.44
C GLU A 163 -15.48 -7.89 29.98
N VAL A 164 -14.42 -7.61 30.76
CA VAL A 164 -14.43 -7.73 32.24
C VAL A 164 -14.18 -6.37 32.93
N ALA A 165 -14.52 -5.26 32.28
CA ALA A 165 -14.43 -3.93 32.87
C ALA A 165 -15.78 -3.19 32.81
N SER A 166 -16.80 -3.79 33.42
CA SER A 166 -18.02 -3.09 33.81
C SER A 166 -18.67 -3.77 35.01
N GLU A 167 -18.10 -3.55 36.19
CA GLU A 167 -18.77 -3.56 37.50
C GLU A 167 -18.22 -2.42 38.36
#